data_AF-A0A480AY42-F1
#
_entry.id   AF-A0A480AY42-F1
#
_cell.length_a   1.000
_cell.length_b   1.000
_cell.length_c   1.000
_cell.angle_alpha   90.00
_cell.angle_beta   90.00
_cell.angle_gamma   90.00
#
_symmetry.space_group_name_H-M   'P 1'
#
loop_
_entity.id
_entity.type
_entity.pdbx_description
1 polymer ?
#
loop_
_entity_poly.entity_id
_entity_poly.type
_entity_poly.pdbx_seq_one_letter_code
_entity_poly.pdbx_strand_id
1 'polypeptide(L)'
;MKARYGRLLSRNYWRAISRADREILCSYGRGQIPRRAAMGALGLRDYGELLALLSRARVPIPLVSIDLRREMVARTVEMLSRPSRP
;
A
#
# COMPACT_ATOMS: atom_id res chain seq x y z
N MET A 1 -25.12 15.81 3.08
CA MET A 1 -23.91 15.21 2.47
C MET A 1 -23.49 13.92 3.23
N LYS A 2 -24.19 12.79 3.04
CA LYS A 2 -23.82 11.50 3.68
C LYS A 2 -24.09 10.32 2.74
N ALA A 3 -23.40 10.22 1.61
CA ALA A 3 -23.56 9.05 0.72
C ALA A 3 -22.42 8.88 -0.30
N ARG A 4 -21.14 9.05 0.08
CA ARG A 4 -20.01 8.86 -0.87
C ARG A 4 -18.89 7.91 -0.43
N TYR A 5 -18.95 7.33 0.77
CA TYR A 5 -17.93 6.37 1.25
C TYR A 5 -18.43 4.92 1.32
N GLY A 6 -19.67 4.62 0.91
CA GLY A 6 -20.25 3.27 1.01
C GLY A 6 -19.87 2.29 -0.11
N ARG A 7 -19.11 2.73 -1.13
CA ARG A 7 -18.93 1.98 -2.38
C ARG A 7 -17.48 1.54 -2.65
N LEU A 8 -16.69 1.35 -1.60
CA LEU A 8 -15.30 0.86 -1.66
C LEU A 8 -15.11 -0.48 -0.93
N LEU A 9 -16.17 -1.28 -0.80
CA LEU A 9 -16.02 -2.68 -0.44
C LEU A 9 -15.59 -3.43 -1.70
N SER A 10 -14.27 -3.43 -1.96
CA SER A 10 -13.63 -4.27 -2.96
C SER A 10 -14.06 -5.73 -2.79
N ARG A 11 -14.08 -6.49 -3.89
CA ARG A 11 -14.34 -7.94 -3.92
C ARG A 11 -13.50 -8.72 -2.88
N ASN A 12 -12.35 -8.18 -2.49
CA ASN A 12 -11.41 -8.76 -1.53
C ASN A 12 -11.73 -8.46 -0.06
N TYR A 13 -12.68 -7.54 0.24
CA TYR A 13 -13.01 -7.14 1.60
C TYR A 13 -13.62 -8.29 2.42
N TRP A 14 -14.45 -9.12 1.77
CA TRP A 14 -15.15 -10.25 2.41
C TRP A 14 -14.37 -11.57 2.37
N ARG A 15 -13.23 -11.61 1.67
CA ARG A 15 -12.39 -12.82 1.57
C ARG A 15 -11.79 -13.14 2.95
N ALA A 16 -11.61 -14.40 3.32
CA ALA A 16 -10.84 -14.75 4.53
C ALA A 16 -9.34 -14.42 4.35
N ILE A 17 -8.69 -13.83 5.36
CA ILE A 17 -7.21 -13.70 5.36
C ILE A 17 -6.64 -15.10 5.64
N SER A 18 -5.95 -15.67 4.66
CA SER A 18 -5.19 -16.90 4.87
C SER A 18 -3.93 -16.64 5.69
N ARG A 19 -3.29 -17.70 6.19
CA ARG A 19 -1.98 -17.60 6.86
C ARG A 19 -0.93 -16.96 5.95
N ALA A 20 -0.89 -17.35 4.68
CA ALA A 20 0.03 -16.79 3.68
C ALA A 20 -0.23 -15.29 3.45
N ASP A 21 -1.50 -14.89 3.35
CA ASP A 21 -1.85 -13.46 3.23
C ASP A 21 -1.34 -12.66 4.43
N ARG A 22 -1.47 -13.23 5.65
CA ARG A 22 -1.01 -12.59 6.89
C ARG A 22 0.51 -12.44 6.93
N GLU A 23 1.26 -13.42 6.46
CA GLU A 23 2.73 -13.35 6.38
C GLU A 23 3.19 -12.24 5.43
N ILE A 24 2.51 -12.09 4.28
CA ILE A 24 2.77 -10.98 3.35
C ILE A 24 2.45 -9.64 4.00
N LEU A 25 1.28 -9.51 4.64
CA LEU A 25 0.87 -8.28 5.32
C LEU A 25 1.86 -7.89 6.43
N CYS A 26 2.32 -8.84 7.25
CA CYS A 26 3.33 -8.59 8.29
C CYS A 26 4.69 -8.18 7.71
N SER A 27 5.09 -8.76 6.58
CA SER A 27 6.34 -8.40 5.90
C SER A 27 6.27 -6.97 5.34
N TYR A 28 5.12 -6.61 4.76
CA TYR A 28 4.86 -5.22 4.35
C TYR A 28 4.81 -4.28 5.54
N GLY A 29 4.05 -4.61 6.59
CA GLY A 29 3.87 -3.83 7.82
C GLY A 29 5.18 -3.48 8.53
N ARG A 30 6.17 -4.38 8.45
CA ARG A 30 7.53 -4.19 8.97
C ARG A 30 8.48 -3.46 8.01
N GLY A 31 8.01 -3.06 6.82
CA GLY A 31 8.84 -2.42 5.80
C GLY A 31 9.83 -3.34 5.09
N GLN A 32 9.68 -4.66 5.21
CA GLN A 32 10.61 -5.65 4.61
C GLN A 32 10.40 -5.83 3.11
N ILE A 33 9.17 -5.60 2.64
CA ILE A 33 8.83 -5.66 1.21
C ILE A 33 8.18 -4.35 0.77
N PRO A 34 8.41 -3.92 -0.48
CA PRO A 34 7.78 -2.72 -1.01
C PRO A 34 6.29 -2.93 -1.25
N ARG A 35 5.52 -1.83 -1.24
CA ARG A 35 4.08 -1.80 -1.51
C ARG A 35 3.68 -2.61 -2.74
N ARG A 36 4.38 -2.42 -3.86
CA ARG A 36 4.07 -3.10 -5.13
C ARG A 36 4.22 -4.62 -5.03
N ALA A 37 5.24 -5.12 -4.32
CA ALA A 37 5.44 -6.55 -4.11
C ALA A 37 4.31 -7.15 -3.26
N ALA A 38 3.93 -6.45 -2.17
CA ALA A 38 2.82 -6.86 -1.32
C ALA A 38 1.49 -6.91 -2.09
N MET A 39 1.17 -5.87 -2.88
CA MET A 39 -0.03 -5.84 -3.71
C MET A 39 -0.03 -6.94 -4.78
N GLY A 40 1.11 -7.19 -5.43
CA GLY A 40 1.24 -8.26 -6.43
C GLY A 40 1.01 -9.65 -5.83
N ALA A 41 1.65 -9.93 -4.69
CA ALA A 41 1.52 -11.23 -4.01
C ALA A 41 0.09 -11.49 -3.49
N LEU A 42 -0.63 -10.45 -3.09
CA LEU A 42 -2.01 -10.54 -2.61
C LEU A 42 -3.07 -10.44 -3.74
N GLY A 43 -2.64 -10.16 -4.97
CA GLY A 43 -3.54 -9.97 -6.12
C GLY A 43 -4.41 -8.70 -6.02
N LEU A 44 -3.90 -7.65 -5.38
CA LEU A 44 -4.63 -6.40 -5.12
C LEU A 44 -4.44 -5.41 -6.26
N ARG A 45 -5.50 -4.68 -6.58
CA ARG A 45 -5.50 -3.68 -7.67
C ARG A 45 -5.15 -2.28 -7.20
N ASP A 46 -5.53 -1.94 -5.97
CA ASP A 46 -5.31 -0.62 -5.41
C ASP A 46 -4.74 -0.67 -4.00
N TYR A 47 -4.14 0.44 -3.59
CA TYR A 47 -3.52 0.55 -2.28
C TYR A 47 -4.55 0.61 -1.14
N GLY A 48 -5.77 1.08 -1.41
CA GLY A 48 -6.86 1.09 -0.42
C GLY A 48 -7.25 -0.32 0.01
N GLU A 49 -7.26 -1.29 -0.91
CA GLU A 49 -7.43 -2.71 -0.59
C GLU A 49 -6.35 -3.22 0.36
N LEU A 50 -5.08 -2.85 0.13
CA LEU A 50 -3.99 -3.22 1.02
C LEU A 50 -4.17 -2.61 2.41
N LEU A 51 -4.57 -1.33 2.50
CA LEU A 51 -4.85 -0.66 3.77
C LEU A 51 -6.02 -1.31 4.53
N ALA A 52 -7.08 -1.70 3.83
CA ALA A 52 -8.21 -2.40 4.41
C ALA A 52 -7.79 -3.77 4.98
N LEU A 53 -6.96 -4.52 4.24
CA LEU A 53 -6.44 -5.81 4.69
C LEU A 53 -5.51 -5.68 5.90
N LEU A 54 -4.63 -4.67 5.92
CA LEU A 54 -3.77 -4.39 7.08
C LEU A 54 -4.59 -4.07 8.33
N SER A 55 -5.59 -3.20 8.19
CA SER A 55 -6.51 -2.85 9.27
C SER A 55 -7.23 -4.10 9.82
N ARG A 56 -7.78 -4.93 8.93
CA ARG A 56 -8.48 -6.15 9.31
C ARG A 56 -7.56 -7.20 9.94
N ALA A 57 -6.32 -7.31 9.47
CA ALA A 57 -5.30 -8.20 10.01
C ALA A 57 -4.66 -7.69 11.32
N ARG A 58 -5.03 -6.47 11.76
CA ARG A 58 -4.41 -5.75 12.89
C ARG A 58 -2.89 -5.62 12.74
N VAL A 59 -2.43 -5.43 11.51
CA VAL A 59 -1.02 -5.21 11.19
C VAL A 59 -0.80 -3.70 11.07
N PRO A 60 0.28 -3.15 11.65
CA PRO A 60 0.59 -1.73 11.53
C PRO A 60 0.80 -1.34 10.07
N ILE A 61 0.26 -0.19 9.69
CA ILE A 61 0.57 0.43 8.40
C ILE A 61 1.99 0.97 8.49
N PRO A 62 2.89 0.67 7.54
CA PRO A 62 4.25 1.20 7.57
C PRO A 62 4.22 2.72 7.55
N LEU A 63 4.67 3.33 8.63
CA LEU A 63 4.86 4.77 8.71
C LEU A 63 6.25 5.08 8.18
N VAL A 64 6.30 5.67 6.98
CA VAL A 64 7.52 6.29 6.48
C VAL A 64 7.76 7.56 7.28
N SER A 65 8.95 7.74 7.85
CA SER A 65 9.30 8.99 8.54
C SER A 65 9.12 10.18 7.61
N ILE A 66 8.85 11.36 8.18
CA ILE A 66 8.62 12.56 7.36
C ILE A 66 9.85 12.92 6.53
N ASP A 67 11.05 12.64 7.05
CA ASP A 67 12.32 12.92 6.36
C ASP A 67 12.54 11.97 5.18
N LEU A 68 12.31 10.67 5.38
CA LEU A 68 12.41 9.70 4.30
C LEU A 68 11.33 9.95 3.23
N ARG A 69 10.13 10.40 3.64
CA ARG A 69 9.08 10.82 2.71
C ARG A 69 9.52 12.05 1.88
N ARG A 70 10.14 13.04 2.52
CA ARG A 70 10.68 14.24 1.84
C ARG A 70 11.76 13.85 0.83
N GLU A 71 12.69 12.97 1.20
CA GLU A 71 13.71 12.45 0.28
C GLU A 71 13.11 11.73 -0.93
N MET A 72 12.12 10.85 -0.70
CA MET A 72 11.44 10.13 -1.78
C MET A 72 10.74 11.09 -2.76
N VAL A 73 10.09 12.12 -2.23
CA VAL A 73 9.45 13.16 -3.05
C VAL A 73 10.50 13.95 -3.83
N ALA A 74 11.57 14.40 -3.19
CA ALA A 74 12.64 15.16 -3.84
C ALA A 74 13.27 14.39 -5.01
N ARG A 75 13.59 13.10 -4.80
CA ARG A 75 14.11 12.23 -5.88
C ARG A 75 13.12 12.05 -7.01
N THR A 76 11.83 11.91 -6.70
CA THR A 76 10.78 11.77 -7.71
C THR A 76 10.63 13.05 -8.54
N VAL A 77 10.64 14.21 -7.89
CA VAL A 77 10.61 15.52 -8.57
C VAL A 77 11.83 15.65 -9.48
N GLU A 78 13.02 15.36 -9.00
CA GLU A 78 14.25 15.40 -9.81
C GLU A 78 14.15 14.49 -11.04
N MET A 79 13.68 13.25 -10.88
CA MET A 79 13.49 12.31 -11.99
C MET A 79 12.50 12.84 -13.04
N LEU A 80 11.40 13.46 -12.61
CA LEU A 80 10.38 14.01 -13.51
C LEU A 80 10.80 15.34 -14.15
N SER A 81 11.71 16.08 -13.51
CA SER A 81 12.24 17.36 -14.00
C SER A 81 13.45 17.20 -14.91
N ARG A 82 14.07 16.02 -15.01
CA ARG A 82 15.14 15.77 -15.98
C ARG A 82 14.55 15.78 -17.40
N PRO A 83 15.05 16.63 -18.31
CA PRO A 83 14.63 16.59 -19.71
C PRO A 83 15.03 15.22 -20.29
N SER A 84 14.08 14.53 -20.91
CA SER A 84 14.36 13.37 -21.75
C SER A 84 15.41 13.81 -22.78
N ARG A 85 16.66 13.36 -22.64
CA ARG A 85 17.68 13.65 -23.64
C ARG A 85 17.20 13.06 -24.98
N PRO A 86 17.24 13.84 -26.07
CA PRO A 86 16.93 13.36 -27.41
C PRO A 86 17.93 12.30 -27.88
#